data_AF-M2TKR6-F1
#
_entry.id   AF-M2TKR6-F1
#
_cell.length_a   1.000
_cell.length_b   1.000
_cell.length_c   1.000
_cell.angle_alpha   90.00
_cell.angle_beta   90.00
_cell.angle_gamma   90.00
#
_symmetry.space_group_name_H-M   'P 1'
#
loop_
_entity.id
_entity.type
_entity.pdbx_description
1 polymer ?
#
loop_
_entity_poly.entity_id
_entity_poly.type
_entity_poly.pdbx_seq_one_letter_code
_entity_poly.pdbx_strand_id
1 'polypeptide(L)'
;MSMWNADMVHWLSFPYGWRFSPEFLLEWFFRLDVFGRMELSDEEKLEKLLEPSYLASIKNPKNRQIQGDEAFLTVALKANREAQKQGFGGVALDGRVVCRPWGFKIEEIRRDLPVKLWYGKDDVFIPPNHGVETAARLEGAGGKVVLRLEEGDTHYSISQNWKKEQLEAILVEMRE
;
A
#
# COMPACT_ATOMS: atom_id res chain seq x y z
N MET A 1 11.54 8.60 -15.21
CA MET A 1 10.86 7.92 -14.09
C MET A 1 11.71 6.74 -13.69
N SER A 2 12.48 6.91 -12.62
CA SER A 2 13.38 5.87 -12.13
C SER A 2 12.65 5.06 -11.07
N MET A 3 12.09 3.90 -11.43
CA MET A 3 11.40 3.01 -10.47
C MET A 3 12.41 2.05 -9.84
N TRP A 4 13.38 2.58 -9.09
CA TRP A 4 14.32 1.73 -8.36
C TRP A 4 13.55 0.84 -7.38
N ASN A 5 13.89 -0.45 -7.35
CA ASN A 5 13.37 -1.47 -6.43
C ASN A 5 11.92 -1.95 -6.60
N ALA A 6 11.15 -1.47 -7.59
CA ALA A 6 9.84 -2.05 -7.90
C ALA A 6 9.99 -3.43 -8.57
N ASP A 7 9.25 -4.45 -8.08
CA ASP A 7 9.24 -5.77 -8.72
C ASP A 7 8.60 -5.72 -10.12
N MET A 8 9.00 -6.61 -11.02
CA MET A 8 8.57 -6.68 -12.43
C MET A 8 7.05 -6.79 -12.57
N VAL A 9 6.37 -7.41 -11.58
CA VAL A 9 4.91 -7.47 -11.52
C VAL A 9 4.31 -6.06 -11.43
N HIS A 10 4.89 -5.17 -10.63
CA HIS A 10 4.39 -3.79 -10.44
C HIS A 10 4.59 -2.94 -11.70
N TRP A 11 5.68 -3.17 -12.43
CA TRP A 11 5.97 -2.51 -13.72
C TRP A 11 4.94 -2.81 -14.80
N LEU A 12 4.34 -4.00 -14.81
CA LEU A 12 3.35 -4.39 -15.80
C LEU A 12 1.92 -4.17 -15.27
N SER A 13 1.67 -4.39 -13.99
CA SER A 13 0.32 -4.36 -13.42
C SER A 13 -0.26 -2.94 -13.38
N PHE A 14 0.48 -1.92 -12.95
CA PHE A 14 -0.07 -0.57 -12.81
C PHE A 14 -0.23 0.18 -14.14
N PRO A 15 0.73 0.16 -15.07
CA PRO A 15 0.54 0.86 -16.35
C PRO A 15 -0.46 0.17 -17.27
N TYR A 16 -0.55 -1.16 -17.22
CA TYR A 16 -1.32 -1.96 -18.18
C TYR A 16 -2.32 -2.92 -17.54
N GLY A 17 -1.88 -3.73 -16.58
CA GLY A 17 -2.67 -4.82 -16.01
C GLY A 17 -4.01 -4.36 -15.45
N TRP A 18 -4.01 -3.45 -14.49
CA TRP A 18 -5.24 -2.89 -13.91
C TRP A 18 -6.13 -2.21 -14.93
N ARG A 19 -5.54 -1.55 -15.94
CA ARG A 19 -6.29 -0.73 -16.89
C ARG A 19 -6.99 -1.55 -17.97
N PHE A 20 -6.38 -2.63 -18.43
CA PHE A 20 -6.80 -3.35 -19.63
C PHE A 20 -7.17 -4.81 -19.40
N SER A 21 -6.73 -5.43 -18.30
CA SER A 21 -7.06 -6.83 -18.06
C SER A 21 -8.55 -7.01 -17.76
N PRO A 22 -9.18 -8.06 -18.30
CA PRO A 22 -10.54 -8.41 -17.92
C PRO A 22 -10.58 -8.86 -16.45
N GLU A 23 -11.72 -8.62 -15.81
CA GLU A 23 -11.89 -8.82 -14.36
C GLU A 23 -11.60 -10.25 -13.92
N PHE A 24 -12.07 -11.25 -14.67
CA PHE A 24 -11.87 -12.66 -14.32
C PHE A 24 -10.38 -13.07 -14.31
N LEU A 25 -9.53 -12.44 -15.13
CA LEU A 25 -8.09 -12.70 -15.13
C LEU A 25 -7.41 -12.06 -13.92
N LEU A 26 -7.85 -10.85 -13.54
CA LEU A 26 -7.37 -10.20 -12.33
C LEU A 26 -7.79 -11.01 -11.10
N GLU A 27 -9.06 -11.42 -11.02
CA GLU A 27 -9.55 -12.25 -9.92
C GLU A 27 -8.78 -13.57 -9.82
N TRP A 28 -8.57 -14.27 -10.94
CA TRP A 28 -7.76 -15.49 -10.98
C TRP A 28 -6.35 -15.26 -10.44
N PHE A 29 -5.69 -14.16 -10.84
CA PHE A 29 -4.35 -13.81 -10.36
C PHE A 29 -4.34 -13.54 -8.86
N PHE A 30 -5.31 -12.79 -8.34
CA PHE A 30 -5.38 -12.47 -6.91
C PHE A 30 -5.65 -13.71 -6.04
N ARG A 31 -6.38 -14.70 -6.55
CA ARG A 31 -6.62 -15.98 -5.84
C ARG A 31 -5.36 -16.83 -5.63
N LEU A 32 -4.25 -16.48 -6.28
CA LEU A 32 -2.95 -17.08 -5.98
C LEU A 32 -2.48 -16.73 -4.56
N ASP A 33 -2.86 -15.55 -4.07
CA ASP A 33 -2.62 -15.09 -2.70
C ASP A 33 -3.77 -15.46 -1.76
N VAL A 34 -3.48 -15.68 -0.47
CA VAL A 34 -4.47 -16.07 0.55
C VAL A 34 -5.54 -14.98 0.74
N PHE A 35 -5.18 -13.70 0.67
CA PHE A 35 -6.13 -12.59 0.79
C PHE A 35 -7.13 -12.53 -0.38
N GLY A 36 -6.74 -12.99 -1.57
CA GLY A 36 -7.60 -13.02 -2.76
C GLY A 36 -8.57 -14.20 -2.83
N ARG A 37 -8.43 -15.21 -1.96
CA ARG A 37 -9.32 -16.39 -1.92
C ARG A 37 -10.61 -16.08 -1.16
N MET A 38 -11.59 -15.50 -1.85
CA MET A 38 -12.89 -15.11 -1.28
C MET A 38 -13.73 -16.31 -0.77
N GLU A 39 -13.42 -17.52 -1.22
CA GLU A 39 -14.07 -18.76 -0.80
C GLU A 39 -13.68 -19.23 0.62
N LEU A 40 -12.55 -18.74 1.15
CA LEU A 40 -12.03 -19.14 2.46
C LEU A 40 -12.59 -18.25 3.58
N SER A 41 -12.87 -18.84 4.73
CA SER A 41 -13.19 -18.10 5.96
C SER A 41 -11.97 -17.33 6.48
N ASP A 42 -12.20 -16.36 7.38
CA ASP A 42 -11.09 -15.62 7.99
C ASP A 42 -10.22 -16.55 8.85
N GLU A 43 -10.81 -17.56 9.49
CA GLU A 43 -10.10 -18.56 10.28
C GLU A 43 -9.19 -19.44 9.40
N GLU A 44 -9.69 -19.90 8.25
CA GLU A 44 -8.89 -20.69 7.29
C GLU A 44 -7.75 -19.86 6.68
N LYS A 45 -8.00 -18.58 6.41
CA LYS A 45 -6.95 -17.66 5.94
C LYS A 45 -5.90 -17.41 7.01
N LEU A 46 -6.34 -17.20 8.25
CA LEU A 46 -5.45 -16.97 9.39
C LEU A 46 -4.53 -18.15 9.62
N GLU A 47 -5.06 -19.37 9.62
CA GLU A 47 -4.28 -20.61 9.75
C GLU A 47 -3.18 -20.65 8.68
N LYS A 48 -3.53 -20.42 7.41
CA LYS A 48 -2.59 -20.43 6.28
C LYS A 48 -1.51 -19.36 6.39
N LEU A 49 -1.87 -18.15 6.82
CA LEU A 49 -0.94 -17.04 6.98
C LEU A 49 0.01 -17.23 8.16
N LEU A 50 -0.39 -18.01 9.17
CA LEU A 50 0.44 -18.35 10.32
C LEU A 50 1.23 -19.66 10.15
N GLU A 51 1.05 -20.37 9.05
CA GLU A 51 1.83 -21.57 8.75
C GLU A 51 3.35 -21.24 8.76
N PRO A 52 4.19 -22.04 9.45
CA PRO A 52 5.63 -21.77 9.53
C PRO A 52 6.33 -21.69 8.17
N SER A 53 5.87 -22.47 7.18
CA SER A 53 6.33 -22.45 5.80
C SER A 53 6.07 -21.09 5.13
N TYR A 54 4.87 -20.54 5.32
CA TYR A 54 4.49 -19.23 4.79
C TYR A 54 5.34 -18.14 5.43
N LEU A 55 5.42 -18.09 6.76
CA LEU A 55 6.24 -17.10 7.48
C LEU A 55 7.73 -17.18 7.12
N ALA A 56 8.26 -18.39 6.89
CA ALA A 56 9.65 -18.59 6.46
C ALA A 56 9.92 -18.02 5.05
N SER A 57 8.92 -17.99 4.16
CA SER A 57 9.03 -17.41 2.82
C SER A 57 9.18 -15.88 2.83
N ILE A 58 8.70 -15.22 3.89
CA ILE A 58 8.83 -13.77 4.07
C ILE A 58 10.28 -13.45 4.44
N LYS A 59 11.05 -12.91 3.50
CA LYS A 59 12.50 -12.70 3.66
C LYS A 59 12.85 -11.59 4.63
N ASN A 60 12.13 -10.46 4.58
CA ASN A 60 12.42 -9.32 5.44
C ASN A 60 11.92 -9.59 6.87
N PRO A 61 12.77 -9.46 7.90
CA PRO A 61 12.42 -9.81 9.27
C PRO A 61 11.34 -8.90 9.88
N LYS A 62 11.32 -7.60 9.56
CA LYS A 62 10.26 -6.68 10.02
C LYS A 62 8.91 -7.07 9.41
N ASN A 63 8.90 -7.40 8.11
CA ASN A 63 7.70 -7.91 7.45
C ASN A 63 7.21 -9.21 8.08
N ARG A 64 8.13 -10.15 8.35
CA ARG A 64 7.78 -11.43 8.97
C ARG A 64 7.21 -11.23 10.37
N GLN A 65 7.76 -10.30 11.16
CA GLN A 65 7.25 -9.99 12.49
C GLN A 65 5.81 -9.46 12.41
N ILE A 66 5.54 -8.48 11.54
CA ILE A 66 4.21 -7.86 11.40
C ILE A 66 3.20 -8.86 10.80
N GLN A 67 3.59 -9.59 9.76
CA GLN A 67 2.71 -10.55 9.09
C GLN A 67 2.57 -11.87 9.85
N GLY A 68 3.38 -12.09 10.89
CA GLY A 68 3.21 -13.18 11.85
C GLY A 68 2.44 -12.77 13.12
N ASP A 69 2.01 -11.50 13.23
CA ASP A 69 1.19 -11.02 14.34
C ASP A 69 -0.29 -11.33 14.08
N GLU A 70 -0.84 -12.26 14.87
CA GLU A 70 -2.23 -12.69 14.80
C GLU A 70 -3.23 -11.52 14.98
N ALA A 71 -2.92 -10.55 15.85
CA ALA A 71 -3.81 -9.41 16.09
C ALA A 71 -3.88 -8.50 14.85
N PHE A 72 -2.74 -8.28 14.20
CA PHE A 72 -2.67 -7.55 12.94
C PHE A 72 -3.45 -8.28 11.84
N LEU A 73 -3.18 -9.58 11.65
CA LEU A 73 -3.84 -10.39 10.62
C LEU A 73 -5.35 -10.45 10.83
N THR A 74 -5.82 -10.59 12.07
CA THR A 74 -7.25 -10.64 12.40
C THR A 74 -7.97 -9.37 11.93
N VAL A 75 -7.38 -8.20 12.14
CA VAL A 75 -7.97 -6.93 11.68
C VAL A 75 -7.89 -6.82 10.16
N ALA A 76 -6.76 -7.19 9.56
CA ALA A 76 -6.55 -7.14 8.12
C ALA A 76 -7.53 -8.05 7.35
N LEU A 77 -7.75 -9.28 7.83
CA LEU A 77 -8.68 -10.24 7.22
C LEU A 77 -10.13 -9.75 7.29
N LYS A 78 -10.56 -9.22 8.44
CA LYS A 78 -11.90 -8.63 8.58
C LYS A 78 -12.10 -7.46 7.62
N ALA A 79 -11.13 -6.55 7.51
CA ALA A 79 -11.20 -5.42 6.59
C ALA A 79 -11.27 -5.90 5.13
N ASN A 80 -10.43 -6.87 4.76
CA ASN A 80 -10.40 -7.45 3.42
C ASN A 80 -11.72 -8.16 3.07
N ARG A 81 -12.31 -8.90 4.01
CA ARG A 81 -13.62 -9.55 3.81
C ARG A 81 -14.72 -8.53 3.53
N GLU A 82 -14.78 -7.43 4.28
CA GLU A 82 -15.77 -6.39 4.00
C GLU A 82 -15.50 -5.69 2.66
N ALA A 83 -14.24 -5.47 2.28
CA ALA A 83 -13.88 -4.92 0.96
C ALA A 83 -14.30 -5.84 -0.20
N GLN A 84 -14.24 -7.16 0.00
CA GLN A 84 -14.58 -8.19 -0.98
C GLN A 84 -16.03 -8.69 -0.89
N LYS A 85 -16.85 -8.13 0.01
CA LYS A 85 -18.22 -8.61 0.30
C LYS A 85 -19.15 -8.64 -0.92
N GLN A 86 -18.89 -7.79 -1.90
CA GLN A 86 -19.64 -7.69 -3.15
C GLN A 86 -18.95 -8.43 -4.31
N GLY A 87 -17.93 -9.22 -4.03
CA GLY A 87 -17.06 -9.87 -5.02
C GLY A 87 -15.86 -9.02 -5.42
N PHE A 88 -15.13 -9.48 -6.45
CA PHE A 88 -13.87 -8.88 -6.89
C PHE A 88 -14.04 -7.56 -7.67
N GLY A 89 -15.24 -7.27 -8.19
CA GLY A 89 -15.50 -6.10 -9.04
C GLY A 89 -15.12 -4.76 -8.41
N GLY A 90 -15.29 -4.60 -7.09
CA GLY A 90 -14.86 -3.38 -6.38
C GLY A 90 -13.34 -3.20 -6.41
N VAL A 91 -12.58 -4.26 -6.13
CA VAL A 91 -11.11 -4.27 -6.20
C VAL A 91 -10.64 -3.97 -7.63
N ALA A 92 -11.28 -4.58 -8.63
CA ALA A 92 -10.99 -4.33 -10.04
C ALA A 92 -11.29 -2.87 -10.46
N LEU A 93 -12.34 -2.27 -9.91
CA LEU A 93 -12.68 -0.88 -10.16
C LEU A 93 -11.66 0.06 -9.54
N ASP A 94 -11.30 -0.15 -8.27
CA ASP A 94 -10.29 0.66 -7.57
C ASP A 94 -8.97 0.66 -8.33
N GLY A 95 -8.48 -0.53 -8.70
CA GLY A 95 -7.27 -0.67 -9.53
C GLY A 95 -7.36 0.09 -10.85
N ARG A 96 -8.49 0.02 -11.56
CA ARG A 96 -8.71 0.79 -12.80
C ARG A 96 -8.70 2.30 -12.57
N VAL A 97 -9.32 2.77 -11.50
CA VAL A 97 -9.47 4.20 -11.19
C VAL A 97 -8.13 4.81 -10.80
N VAL A 98 -7.36 4.15 -9.94
CA VAL A 98 -6.04 4.66 -9.51
C VAL A 98 -5.04 4.73 -10.66
N CYS A 99 -5.19 3.88 -11.69
CA CYS A 99 -4.35 3.86 -12.89
C CYS A 99 -4.85 4.77 -14.04
N ARG A 100 -5.82 5.66 -13.78
CA ARG A 100 -6.31 6.66 -14.74
C ARG A 100 -5.91 8.08 -14.32
N PRO A 101 -5.92 9.05 -15.23
CA PRO A 101 -5.78 10.45 -14.85
C PRO A 101 -6.90 10.88 -13.88
N TRP A 102 -6.55 11.51 -12.77
CA TRP A 102 -7.51 11.93 -11.73
C TRP A 102 -8.25 13.23 -12.07
N GLY A 103 -7.91 13.87 -13.19
CA GLY A 103 -8.53 15.13 -13.62
C GLY A 103 -7.96 16.38 -12.95
N PHE A 104 -6.95 16.23 -12.07
CA PHE A 104 -6.18 17.33 -11.49
C PHE A 104 -4.71 16.94 -11.36
N LYS A 105 -3.84 17.94 -11.26
CA LYS A 105 -2.41 17.74 -11.03
C LYS A 105 -2.09 17.81 -9.54
N ILE A 106 -1.04 17.13 -9.08
CA ILE A 106 -0.65 17.17 -7.66
C ILE A 106 -0.26 18.58 -7.21
N GLU A 107 0.28 19.38 -8.14
CA GLU A 107 0.63 20.80 -7.96
C GLU A 107 -0.60 21.71 -7.73
N GLU A 108 -1.81 21.21 -7.99
CA GLU A 108 -3.07 21.94 -7.75
C GLU A 108 -3.59 21.73 -6.31
N ILE A 109 -2.95 20.88 -5.51
CA ILE A 109 -3.24 20.78 -4.08
C ILE A 109 -2.97 22.16 -3.44
N ARG A 110 -3.89 22.60 -2.57
CA ARG A 110 -3.81 23.91 -1.91
C ARG A 110 -2.47 24.07 -1.18
N ARG A 111 -1.80 25.19 -1.42
CA ARG A 111 -0.42 25.44 -0.94
C ARG A 111 -0.30 25.49 0.59
N ASP A 112 -1.39 25.90 1.24
CA ASP A 112 -1.47 26.07 2.68
C ASP A 112 -1.82 24.78 3.42
N LEU A 113 -2.22 23.70 2.72
CA LEU A 113 -2.46 22.38 3.32
C LEU A 113 -1.11 21.71 3.62
N PRO A 114 -0.83 21.38 4.90
CA PRO A 114 0.35 20.61 5.25
C PRO A 114 0.24 19.18 4.71
N VAL A 115 1.25 18.74 3.95
CA VAL A 115 1.37 17.38 3.42
C VAL A 115 2.54 16.68 4.08
N LYS A 116 2.31 15.52 4.70
CA LYS A 116 3.36 14.70 5.33
C LYS A 116 3.49 13.38 4.60
N LEU A 117 4.67 13.11 4.06
CA LEU A 117 4.99 11.92 3.27
C LEU A 117 5.96 11.05 4.07
N TRP A 118 5.59 9.79 4.28
CA TRP A 118 6.38 8.82 5.04
C TRP A 118 6.62 7.59 4.18
N TYR A 119 7.89 7.30 3.89
CA TYR A 119 8.28 6.18 3.05
C TYR A 119 9.40 5.37 3.71
N GLY A 120 9.27 4.05 3.64
CA GLY A 120 10.36 3.13 3.98
C GLY A 120 11.28 2.94 2.77
N LYS A 121 12.60 3.02 2.97
CA LYS A 121 13.56 2.90 1.85
C LYS A 121 13.60 1.52 1.20
N ASP A 122 13.17 0.49 1.93
CA ASP A 122 13.07 -0.89 1.47
C ASP A 122 11.64 -1.25 1.01
N ASP A 123 10.76 -0.25 0.82
CA ASP A 123 9.43 -0.47 0.26
C ASP A 123 9.53 -0.79 -1.24
N VAL A 124 9.18 -2.03 -1.60
CA VAL A 124 9.14 -2.52 -2.98
C VAL A 124 7.74 -2.47 -3.62
N PHE A 125 6.70 -2.18 -2.83
CA PHE A 125 5.31 -2.01 -3.28
C PHE A 125 5.04 -0.57 -3.70
N ILE A 126 5.48 0.39 -2.90
CA ILE A 126 5.45 1.82 -3.20
C ILE A 126 6.86 2.41 -3.02
N PRO A 127 7.71 2.30 -4.06
CA PRO A 127 9.09 2.76 -3.98
C PRO A 127 9.26 4.20 -3.49
N PRO A 128 10.32 4.50 -2.70
CA PRO A 128 10.60 5.84 -2.17
C PRO A 128 10.62 6.95 -3.20
N ASN A 129 10.98 6.63 -4.46
CA ASN A 129 10.99 7.60 -5.55
C ASN A 129 9.63 8.27 -5.76
N HIS A 130 8.51 7.58 -5.49
CA HIS A 130 7.19 8.19 -5.54
C HIS A 130 7.04 9.34 -4.54
N GLY A 131 7.55 9.15 -3.32
CA GLY A 131 7.60 10.19 -2.29
C GLY A 131 8.50 11.36 -2.67
N VAL A 132 9.69 11.08 -3.19
CA VAL A 132 10.67 12.10 -3.63
C VAL A 132 10.09 12.98 -4.73
N GLU A 133 9.54 12.38 -5.80
CA GLU A 133 8.96 13.13 -6.92
C GLU A 133 7.70 13.90 -6.50
N THR A 134 6.89 13.31 -5.61
CA THR A 134 5.70 13.98 -5.09
C THR A 134 6.07 15.21 -4.25
N ALA A 135 7.05 15.08 -3.36
CA ALA A 135 7.54 16.18 -2.55
C ALA A 135 8.10 17.31 -3.43
N ALA A 136 8.99 16.98 -4.37
CA ALA A 136 9.60 17.97 -5.26
C ALA A 136 8.56 18.76 -6.08
N ARG A 137 7.52 18.09 -6.57
CA ARG A 137 6.43 18.74 -7.34
C ARG A 137 5.58 19.66 -6.47
N LEU A 138 5.26 19.24 -5.25
CA LEU A 138 4.51 20.07 -4.29
C LEU A 138 5.34 21.28 -3.84
N GLU A 139 6.62 21.09 -3.53
CA GLU A 139 7.55 22.18 -3.18
C GLU A 139 7.69 23.18 -4.34
N GLY A 140 7.87 22.69 -5.56
CA GLY A 140 7.96 23.53 -6.76
C GLY A 140 6.69 24.36 -7.02
N ALA A 141 5.53 23.89 -6.54
CA ALA A 141 4.26 24.62 -6.59
C ALA A 141 4.04 25.57 -5.39
N GLY A 142 5.00 25.65 -4.46
CA GLY A 142 4.93 26.45 -3.24
C GLY A 142 4.10 25.82 -2.12
N GLY A 143 3.90 24.50 -2.14
CA GLY A 143 3.18 23.76 -1.11
C GLY A 143 4.01 23.49 0.14
N LYS A 144 3.32 23.33 1.28
CA LYS A 144 3.92 22.88 2.54
C LYS A 144 4.03 21.35 2.58
N VAL A 145 5.20 20.80 2.33
CA VAL A 145 5.42 19.34 2.36
C VAL A 145 6.63 18.96 3.20
N VAL A 146 6.51 17.84 3.91
CA VAL A 146 7.60 17.21 4.67
C VAL A 146 7.71 15.77 4.20
N LEU A 147 8.89 15.39 3.70
CA LEU A 147 9.21 14.02 3.30
C LEU A 147 10.13 13.35 4.32
N ARG A 148 9.73 12.18 4.82
CA ARG A 148 10.53 11.29 5.66
C ARG A 148 10.83 9.99 4.92
N LEU A 149 12.10 9.62 4.92
CA LEU A 149 12.63 8.40 4.30
C LEU A 149 13.32 7.57 5.37
N GLU A 150 12.67 6.51 5.84
CA GLU A 150 13.15 5.71 6.96
C GLU A 150 13.95 4.49 6.47
N GLU A 151 15.17 4.36 6.98
CA GLU A 151 16.13 3.31 6.58
C GLU A 151 15.70 1.94 7.12
N GLY A 152 15.79 0.91 6.28
CA GLY A 152 15.44 -0.45 6.67
C GLY A 152 13.94 -0.66 6.91
N ASP A 153 13.09 0.32 6.62
CA ASP A 153 11.64 0.17 6.67
C ASP A 153 11.06 -0.20 5.31
N THR A 154 10.05 -1.07 5.34
CA THR A 154 9.32 -1.62 4.20
C THR A 154 7.91 -1.04 4.13
N HIS A 155 7.10 -1.50 3.17
CA HIS A 155 5.68 -1.18 3.07
C HIS A 155 4.89 -1.40 4.38
N TYR A 156 5.11 -2.54 5.02
CA TYR A 156 4.43 -2.86 6.27
C TYR A 156 5.02 -2.06 7.43
N SER A 157 6.34 -2.02 7.57
CA SER A 157 6.92 -1.43 8.78
C SER A 157 6.85 0.09 8.80
N ILE A 158 6.88 0.78 7.66
CA ILE A 158 6.62 2.23 7.61
C ILE A 158 5.20 2.57 8.07
N SER A 159 4.22 1.72 7.71
CA SER A 159 2.84 1.89 8.15
C SER A 159 2.67 1.50 9.62
N GLN A 160 3.30 0.41 10.06
CA GLN A 160 2.97 -0.19 11.36
C GLN A 160 3.82 0.32 12.53
N ASN A 161 5.11 0.56 12.32
CA ASN A 161 6.03 0.96 13.39
C ASN A 161 5.96 2.46 13.69
N TRP A 162 5.41 3.25 12.76
CA TRP A 162 5.38 4.72 12.85
C TRP A 162 3.97 5.30 13.02
N LYS A 163 2.96 4.46 13.28
CA LYS A 163 1.55 4.91 13.40
C LYS A 163 1.39 6.04 14.42
N LYS A 164 2.10 5.94 15.55
CA LYS A 164 2.01 6.90 16.63
C LYS A 164 2.56 8.25 16.19
N GLU A 165 3.76 8.27 15.64
CA GLU A 165 4.44 9.47 15.18
C GLU A 165 3.70 10.11 13.99
N GLN A 166 3.15 9.29 13.09
CA GLN A 166 2.29 9.76 12.01
C GLN A 166 1.03 10.44 12.55
N LEU A 167 0.36 9.84 13.54
CA LEU A 167 -0.82 10.42 14.16
C LEU A 167 -0.48 11.70 14.94
N GLU A 168 0.59 11.70 15.73
CA GLU A 168 1.08 12.88 16.44
C GLU A 168 1.40 14.02 15.47
N ALA A 169 2.04 13.71 14.34
CA ALA A 169 2.31 14.69 13.31
C ALA A 169 1.02 15.28 12.71
N ILE A 170 -0.03 14.49 12.51
CA ILE A 170 -1.34 15.01 12.06
C ILE A 170 -1.96 15.90 13.15
N LEU A 171 -1.91 15.47 14.42
CA LEU A 171 -2.50 16.19 15.54
C LEU A 171 -1.87 17.56 15.80
N VAL A 172 -0.57 17.73 15.51
CA VAL A 172 0.08 19.04 15.59
C VAL A 172 -0.55 20.03 14.61
N GLU A 173 -0.76 19.63 13.35
CA GLU A 173 -1.36 20.50 12.32
C GLU A 173 -2.83 20.81 12.59
N MET A 174 -3.56 19.92 13.26
CA MET A 174 -4.98 20.15 13.60
C MET A 174 -5.18 21.16 14.73
N ARG A 175 -4.12 21.49 15.48
CA ARG A 175 -4.17 22.42 16.61
C ARG A 175 -3.79 23.85 16.23
N GLU A 176 -3.19 24.03 15.05
CA GLU A 176 -2.81 25.33 14.46
C GLU A 176 -3.91 25.89 13.56
#